data_AF-A0A1R3R6B8-F1
#
_entry.id   AF-A0A1R3R6B8-F1
#
_cell.length_a   1.000
_cell.length_b   1.000
_cell.length_c   1.000
_cell.angle_alpha   90.00
_cell.angle_beta   90.00
_cell.angle_gamma   90.00
#
_symmetry.space_group_name_H-M   'P 1'
#
loop_
_entity.id
_entity.type
_entity.pdbx_description
1 polymer ?
#
loop_
_entity_poly.entity_id
_entity_poly.type
_entity_poly.pdbx_seq_one_letter_code
_entity_poly.pdbx_strand_id
1 'polypeptide(L)' 'EHGGFDVAINNAGYSVLGSIEDTTLVKVYGTHKQVGTTHYGLIRVLQDSLPVMRQKRIG' A
#
# COMPACT_ATOMS: atom_id res chain seq x y z
N GLU A 1 6.50 -0.52 26.97
CA GLU A 1 7.24 0.13 25.86
C GLU A 1 7.09 -0.72 24.61
N HIS A 2 6.47 -0.20 23.55
CA HIS A 2 6.30 -0.92 22.28
C HIS A 2 7.31 -0.38 21.26
N GLY A 3 8.58 -0.74 21.41
CA GLY A 3 9.67 -0.27 20.53
C GLY A 3 9.75 -1.00 19.18
N GLY A 4 8.78 -1.83 18.83
CA GLY A 4 8.72 -2.49 17.53
C GLY A 4 7.49 -3.39 17.35
N PHE A 5 7.41 -4.02 16.18
CA PHE A 5 6.36 -4.96 15.79
C PHE A 5 6.98 -6.30 15.36
N ASP A 6 6.19 -7.37 15.45
CA ASP A 6 6.54 -8.72 14.98
C ASP A 6 5.83 -9.07 13.67
N VAL A 7 4.67 -8.47 13.42
CA VAL A 7 3.86 -8.68 12.22
C VAL A 7 3.48 -7.34 11.60
N ALA A 8 3.69 -7.21 10.30
CA ALA A 8 3.21 -6.09 9.50
C ALA A 8 2.20 -6.60 8.46
N ILE A 9 0.95 -6.15 8.55
CA ILE A 9 -0.11 -6.51 7.59
C ILE A 9 -0.34 -5.34 6.64
N ASN A 10 0.05 -5.53 5.38
CA ASN A 10 -0.10 -4.52 4.34
C ASN A 10 -1.44 -4.69 3.60
N ASN A 11 -2.52 -4.24 4.23
CA ASN A 11 -3.89 -4.43 3.72
C ASN A 11 -4.54 -3.12 3.23
N ALA A 12 -3.79 -2.02 3.14
CA ALA A 12 -4.33 -0.76 2.67
C ALA A 12 -4.52 -0.80 1.14
N GLY A 13 -5.77 -0.93 0.71
CA GLY A 13 -6.11 -0.96 -0.70
C GLY A 13 -7.58 -0.67 -0.94
N TYR A 14 -7.86 -0.07 -2.08
CA TYR A 14 -9.23 0.11 -2.58
C TYR A 14 -9.23 0.03 -4.11
N SER A 15 -10.42 -0.02 -4.70
CA SER A 15 -10.60 -0.11 -6.15
C SER A 15 -11.53 0.98 -6.67
N VAL A 16 -11.21 1.51 -7.85
CA VAL A 16 -12.11 2.31 -8.67
C VAL A 16 -12.67 1.43 -9.78
N LEU A 17 -14.00 1.25 -9.79
CA LEU A 17 -14.69 0.34 -10.69
C LEU A 17 -15.43 1.10 -11.80
N GLY A 18 -15.49 0.49 -12.99
CA GLY A 18 -16.22 0.98 -14.15
C GLY A 18 -15.55 0.61 -15.47
N SER A 19 -16.24 0.85 -16.59
CA SER A 19 -15.65 0.64 -17.91
C SER A 19 -14.64 1.73 -18.26
N ILE A 20 -13.64 1.38 -19.06
CA ILE A 20 -12.55 2.29 -19.40
C ILE A 20 -13.00 3.37 -20.38
N GLU A 21 -13.88 3.03 -21.32
CA GLU A 21 -14.50 3.94 -22.29
C GLU A 21 -15.41 4.98 -21.62
N ASP A 22 -15.94 4.68 -20.43
CA ASP A 22 -16.79 5.57 -19.63
C ASP A 22 -16.02 6.23 -18.46
N THR A 23 -14.71 6.40 -18.63
CA THR A 23 -13.84 6.98 -17.61
C THR A 23 -13.97 8.50 -17.59
N THR A 24 -14.46 9.03 -16.47
CA THR A 24 -14.47 10.48 -16.21
C THR A 24 -13.14 10.94 -15.63
N LEU A 25 -12.81 12.24 -15.71
CA LEU A 25 -11.63 12.80 -15.05
C LEU A 25 -11.59 12.47 -13.54
N VAL A 26 -12.75 12.47 -12.88
CA VAL A 26 -12.89 12.08 -11.47
C VAL A 26 -12.41 10.64 -11.25
N LYS A 27 -12.79 9.69 -12.12
CA LYS A 27 -12.32 8.30 -12.05
C LYS A 27 -10.82 8.20 -12.31
N VAL A 28 -10.25 8.98 -13.24
CA VAL A 28 -8.79 9.02 -13.47
C VAL A 28 -8.05 9.44 -12.20
N TYR A 29 -8.50 10.50 -11.52
CA TYR A 29 -7.91 10.92 -10.24
C TYR A 29 -8.07 9.84 -9.16
N GLY A 30 -9.22 9.15 -9.14
CA GLY A 30 -9.45 8.00 -8.28
C GLY A 30 -8.43 6.89 -8.52
N THR A 31 -8.19 6.53 -9.78
CA THR A 31 -7.21 5.52 -10.20
C THR A 31 -5.79 5.92 -9.80
N HIS A 32 -5.40 7.18 -9.99
CA HIS A 32 -4.11 7.67 -9.49
C HIS A 32 -3.99 7.45 -7.98
N LYS A 33 -5.00 7.86 -7.20
CA LYS A 33 -4.96 7.68 -5.74
C LYS A 33 -4.94 6.19 -5.35
N GLN A 34 -5.60 5.32 -6.12
CA GLN A 34 -5.59 3.87 -5.91
C GLN A 34 -4.18 3.32 -6.11
N VAL A 35 -3.49 3.68 -7.21
CA VAL A 35 -2.09 3.30 -7.44
C VAL A 35 -1.21 3.78 -6.29
N GLY A 36 -1.44 5.02 -5.83
CA GLY A 36 -0.75 5.59 -4.68
C GLY A 36 -0.91 4.79 -3.39
N THR A 37 -2.11 4.27 -3.12
CA THR A 37 -2.43 3.52 -1.89
C THR A 37 -2.01 2.07 -1.99
N THR A 38 -2.50 1.38 -3.02
CA THR A 38 -2.39 -0.08 -3.15
C THR A 38 -1.02 -0.52 -3.69
N HIS A 39 -0.42 0.24 -4.60
CA HIS A 39 0.86 -0.15 -5.23
C HIS A 39 2.05 0.54 -4.55
N TYR A 40 2.08 1.87 -4.56
CA TYR A 40 3.20 2.60 -3.93
C TYR A 40 3.16 2.53 -2.41
N GLY A 41 1.97 2.48 -1.80
CA GLY A 41 1.83 2.26 -0.37
C GLY A 41 2.39 0.90 0.04
N LEU A 42 2.20 -0.12 -0.80
CA LEU A 42 2.77 -1.43 -0.54
C LEU A 42 4.30 -1.39 -0.47
N ILE A 43 4.91 -0.75 -1.46
CA ILE A 43 6.37 -0.60 -1.55
C ILE A 43 6.92 0.16 -0.33
N ARG A 44 6.29 1.28 0.05
CA ARG A 44 6.72 2.09 1.19
C ARG A 44 6.69 1.32 2.51
N VAL A 45 5.60 0.58 2.76
CA VAL A 45 5.50 -0.26 3.97
C VAL A 45 6.63 -1.30 4.00
N LEU A 46 6.94 -1.95 2.88
CA LEU A 46 8.03 -2.92 2.81
C LEU A 46 9.42 -2.28 2.99
N GLN A 47 9.63 -1.09 2.41
CA GLN A 47 10.88 -0.34 2.57
C GLN A 47 11.15 0.00 4.03
N ASP A 48 10.11 0.32 4.78
CA ASP A 48 10.23 0.69 6.20
C ASP A 48 10.26 -0.54 7.12
N SER A 49 9.47 -1.58 6.82
CA SER A 49 9.29 -2.72 7.73
C SER A 49 10.37 -3.80 7.60
N LEU A 50 10.76 -4.15 6.37
CA LEU A 50 11.69 -5.27 6.13
C LEU A 50 13.06 -5.06 6.77
N PRO A 51 13.68 -3.86 6.76
CA PRO A 51 14.97 -3.67 7.42
C PRO A 51 14.92 -3.97 8.92
N VAL A 52 13.87 -3.52 9.61
CA VAL A 52 13.69 -3.76 11.05
C VAL A 52 13.48 -5.25 11.33
N MET A 53 12.63 -5.92 10.55
CA MET A 53 12.38 -7.37 10.67
C MET A 53 13.66 -8.19 10.42
N ARG A 54 14.43 -7.83 9.38
CA ARG A 54 15.74 -8.46 9.07
C ARG A 54 16.76 -8.31 10.20
N GLN A 55 16.87 -7.13 10.81
CA GLN A 55 17.78 -6.89 11.94
C GLN A 55 17.43 -7.80 13.13
N LYS A 56 16.14 -8.00 13.39
CA LYS A 56 15.65 -8.86 14.46
C LYS A 56 15.74 -10.36 14.11
N ARG A 57 16.02 -10.71 12.85
CA ARG A 57 15.95 -12.09 12.31
C ARG A 57 14.59 -12.74 12.53
N ILE A 58 13.54 -11.92 12.55
CA ILE A 58 12.15 -12.35 12.64
C ILE A 58 11.49 -12.07 11.29
N GLY A 59 10.77 -13.05 10.77
CA GLY A 59 10.12 -13.02 9.47
C GLY A 59 9.35 -14.31 9.26
#